data_AF-A0AAW0DY43-F1
#
_entry.id   AF-A0AAW0DY43-F1
#
_cell.length_a   1.000
_cell.length_b   1.000
_cell.length_c   1.000
_cell.angle_alpha   90.00
_cell.angle_beta   90.00
_cell.angle_gamma   90.00
#
_symmetry.space_group_name_H-M   'P 1'
#
loop_
_entity.id
_entity.type
_entity.pdbx_description
1 polymer ?
#
loop_
_entity_poly.entity_id
_entity_poly.type
_entity_poly.pdbx_seq_one_letter_code
_entity_poly.pdbx_strand_id
1 'polypeptide(L)' 'TLDLAMIRPFRKSSWQPRTRTDCPIRERQSGVMFIAMEHVVRGVVLCPIFEKPRYMSNVIDCVDEDMFLRINGI' A
#
# COMPACT_ATOMS: atom_id res chain seq x y z
N THR A 1 -5.30 2.25 -27.51
CA THR A 1 -5.27 3.28 -26.45
C THR A 1 -4.61 2.65 -25.25
N LEU A 2 -3.67 3.35 -24.60
CA LEU A 2 -2.97 2.84 -23.41
C LEU A 2 -3.56 3.53 -22.17
N ASP A 3 -4.22 2.76 -21.31
CA ASP A 3 -4.79 3.27 -20.07
C ASP A 3 -3.79 3.10 -18.93
N LEU A 4 -3.49 4.20 -18.22
CA LEU A 4 -2.50 4.24 -17.15
C LEU A 4 -3.17 4.57 -15.80
N ALA A 5 -2.77 3.88 -14.75
CA ALA A 5 -3.08 4.22 -13.36
C ALA A 5 -1.90 4.96 -12.72
N MET A 6 -2.18 6.09 -12.06
CA MET A 6 -1.25 6.68 -11.11
C MET A 6 -1.43 6.04 -9.74
N ILE A 7 -0.35 5.48 -9.20
CA ILE A 7 -0.34 4.75 -7.92
C ILE A 7 0.73 5.29 -6.99
N ARG A 8 0.54 5.08 -5.67
CA ARG A 8 1.60 5.27 -4.68
C ARG A 8 2.11 3.92 -4.19
N PRO A 9 3.40 3.60 -4.39
CA PRO A 9 3.95 2.32 -3.95
C PRO A 9 4.06 2.23 -2.43
N PHE A 10 3.98 0.99 -1.94
CA PHE A 10 4.27 0.64 -0.57
C PHE A 10 5.39 -0.40 -0.54
N ARG A 11 6.28 -0.32 0.45
CA ARG A 11 7.30 -1.35 0.73
C ARG A 11 7.05 -2.01 2.06
N LYS A 12 7.56 -3.22 2.23
CA LYS A 12 7.60 -3.88 3.54
C LYS A 12 8.44 -3.04 4.50
N SER A 13 7.90 -2.77 5.69
CA SER A 13 8.66 -2.14 6.76
C SER A 13 9.54 -3.20 7.43
N SER A 14 10.74 -2.79 7.85
CA SER A 14 11.57 -3.58 8.77
C SER A 14 11.14 -3.38 10.23
N TRP A 15 10.27 -2.40 10.50
CA TRP A 15 9.74 -2.13 11.82
C TRP A 15 8.50 -3.01 12.09
N GLN A 16 8.37 -3.47 13.34
CA GLN A 16 7.21 -4.20 13.84
C GLN A 16 6.79 -3.65 15.22
N PRO A 17 5.50 -3.54 15.53
CA PRO A 17 5.01 -3.20 16.85
C PRO A 17 5.43 -4.27 17.87
N ARG A 18 5.60 -3.84 19.12
CA ARG A 18 5.90 -4.76 20.22
C ARG A 18 4.73 -5.69 20.53
N THR A 19 3.51 -5.23 20.29
CA THR A 19 2.32 -6.07 20.24
C THR A 19 2.38 -6.91 18.98
N ARG A 20 2.57 -8.22 19.15
CA ARG A 20 2.68 -9.16 18.04
C ARG A 20 1.36 -9.15 17.26
N THR A 21 1.36 -8.54 16.08
CA THR A 21 0.27 -8.60 15.10
C THR A 21 0.71 -9.49 13.96
N ASP A 22 -0.15 -10.40 13.51
CA ASP A 22 0.13 -11.20 12.31
C ASP A 22 -0.02 -10.37 11.01
N CYS A 23 -0.47 -9.12 11.13
CA CYS A 23 -0.59 -8.16 10.03
C CYS A 23 0.78 -7.59 9.65
N PRO A 24 1.23 -7.73 8.39
CA PRO A 24 2.47 -7.12 7.93
C PRO A 24 2.34 -5.60 7.83
N ILE A 25 3.44 -4.90 8.08
CA ILE A 25 3.50 -3.44 8.03
C ILE A 25 4.10 -2.98 6.72
N ARG A 26 3.45 -1.98 6.14
CA ARG A 26 3.84 -1.38 4.88
C ARG A 26 4.05 0.11 5.04
N GLU A 27 5.14 0.59 4.46
CA GLU A 27 5.51 1.99 4.41
C GLU A 27 5.20 2.54 3.02
N ARG A 28 4.44 3.64 2.97
CA ARG A 28 4.24 4.42 1.76
C ARG A 28 5.59 5.00 1.32
N GLN A 29 5.99 4.72 0.09
CA GLN A 29 7.17 5.33 -0.49
C GLN A 29 6.87 6.75 -0.97
N SER A 30 7.89 7.60 -1.05
CA SER A 30 7.79 8.91 -1.68
C SER A 30 7.70 8.77 -3.19
N GLY A 31 6.82 9.55 -3.82
CA GLY A 31 6.63 9.56 -5.26
C GLY A 31 5.38 8.83 -5.72
N VAL A 32 5.12 8.92 -7.02
CA VAL A 32 4.03 8.22 -7.72
C VAL A 32 4.64 7.40 -8.85
N MET A 33 3.99 6.29 -9.19
CA MET A 33 4.33 5.50 -10.37
C MET A 33 3.13 5.44 -11.30
N PHE A 34 3.39 5.29 -12.59
CA PHE A 34 2.38 5.04 -13.60
C PHE A 34 2.52 3.59 -14.05
N ILE A 35 1.45 2.81 -13.93
CA ILE A 35 1.41 1.42 -14.39
C ILE A 35 0.25 1.25 -15.36
N ALA A 36 0.40 0.35 -16.33
CA ALA A 36 -0.71 0.00 -17.22
C ALA A 36 -1.87 -0.54 -16.38
N MET A 37 -3.09 -0.11 -16.71
CA MET A 37 -4.30 -0.51 -15.98
C MET A 37 -4.49 -2.03 -15.93
N GLU A 38 -4.02 -2.76 -16.95
CA GLU A 38 -4.03 -4.23 -16.99
C GLU A 38 -3.19 -4.89 -15.90
N HIS A 39 -2.19 -4.17 -15.35
CA HIS A 39 -1.36 -4.65 -14.24
C HIS A 39 -1.92 -4.25 -12.87
N VAL A 40 -3.08 -3.59 -12.80
CA VAL A 40 -3.74 -3.24 -11.54
C VAL A 40 -4.62 -4.43 -11.11
N VAL A 41 -4.02 -5.39 -10.42
CA VAL A 41 -4.63 -6.72 -10.19
C VAL A 41 -5.70 -6.72 -9.11
N ARG A 42 -5.54 -5.95 -8.01
CA ARG A 42 -6.58 -5.60 -6.99
C ARG A 42 -5.97 -4.77 -5.85
N GLY A 43 -6.82 -4.05 -5.12
CA GLY A 43 -6.42 -3.18 -4.02
C GLY A 43 -6.14 -3.93 -2.72
N VAL A 44 -5.63 -3.18 -1.73
CA VAL A 44 -5.27 -3.69 -0.40
C VAL A 44 -5.93 -2.81 0.65
N VAL A 45 -6.44 -3.42 1.73
CA VAL A 45 -7.03 -2.67 2.83
C VAL A 45 -5.95 -2.35 3.86
N LEU A 46 -5.70 -1.05 4.06
CA LEU A 46 -4.70 -0.54 4.99
C LEU A 46 -5.34 0.12 6.20
N CYS A 47 -4.80 -0.17 7.39
CA CYS A 47 -5.14 0.53 8.64
C CYS A 47 -3.97 1.39 9.09
N PRO A 48 -4.16 2.71 9.33
CA PRO A 48 -3.15 3.55 9.93
C PRO A 48 -2.70 3.02 11.29
N ILE A 49 -1.42 3.14 11.60
CA ILE A 49 -0.88 2.80 12.92
C ILE A 49 -0.92 4.07 13.77
N PHE A 50 -1.65 4.03 14.89
CA PHE A 50 -1.70 5.13 15.85
C PHE A 50 -0.30 5.44 16.40
N GLU A 51 -0.04 6.72 16.69
CA GLU A 51 1.25 7.24 17.21
C GLU A 51 2.47 7.10 16.28
N LYS A 52 2.28 6.60 15.06
CA LYS A 52 3.35 6.52 14.04
C LYS A 52 3.13 7.53 12.92
N PRO A 53 4.21 7.84 12.17
CA PRO A 53 4.08 8.72 11.01
C PRO A 53 3.02 8.21 10.03
N ARG A 54 2.26 9.14 9.44
CA ARG A 54 1.10 8.85 8.55
C ARG A 54 1.41 8.00 7.31
N TYR A 55 2.67 7.64 7.09
CA TYR A 55 3.12 6.79 5.99
C TYR A 55 3.20 5.30 6.35
N MET A 56 3.00 4.90 7.61
CA MET A 56 2.99 3.49 8.01
C MET A 56 1.56 2.97 8.18
N SER A 57 1.30 1.75 7.71
CA SER A 57 -0.01 1.12 7.84
C SER A 57 0.10 -0.40 8.01
N ASN A 58 -0.80 -0.98 8.79
CA ASN A 58 -1.02 -2.41 8.86
C ASN A 58 -1.81 -2.86 7.63
N VAL A 59 -1.43 -3.99 7.05
CA VAL A 59 -2.23 -4.67 6.01
C VAL A 59 -3.29 -5.52 6.70
N ILE A 60 -4.56 -5.19 6.48
CA ILE A 60 -5.70 -5.96 7.01
C ILE A 60 -6.01 -7.14 6.09
N ASP A 61 -6.01 -6.89 4.78
CA ASP A 61 -6.38 -7.88 3.78
C ASP A 61 -5.59 -7.63 2.49
N CYS A 62 -5.07 -8.71 1.90
CA CYS A 62 -4.23 -8.75 0.72
C CYS A 62 -4.81 -9.78 -0.24
N VAL A 63 -5.07 -9.38 -1.49
CA VAL A 63 -5.39 -10.34 -2.55
C VAL A 63 -4.12 -10.87 -3.22
N ASP A 64 -2.97 -10.18 -3.07
CA ASP A 64 -1.69 -10.56 -3.70
C ASP A 64 -0.45 -9.99 -2.97
N GLU A 65 0.75 -10.46 -3.34
CA GLU A 65 2.05 -10.06 -2.76
C GLU A 65 2.46 -8.62 -3.11
N ASP A 66 2.07 -8.15 -4.30
CA ASP A 66 2.31 -6.80 -4.81
C ASP A 66 1.11 -5.88 -4.55
N MET A 67 1.36 -4.77 -3.85
CA MET A 67 0.32 -3.85 -3.40
C MET A 67 0.39 -2.49 -4.10
N PHE A 68 -0.68 -2.14 -4.82
CA PHE A 68 -0.84 -0.84 -5.45
C PHE A 68 -2.16 -0.18 -5.02
N LEU A 69 -2.10 1.00 -4.38
CA LEU A 69 -3.30 1.78 -4.11
C LEU A 69 -3.57 2.71 -5.29
N ARG A 70 -4.71 2.47 -5.96
CA ARG A 70 -5.31 3.43 -6.87
C ARG A 70 -5.70 4.66 -6.07
N ILE A 71 -5.14 5.82 -6.41
CA ILE A 71 -5.69 7.07 -5.93
C ILE A 71 -6.99 7.27 -6.72
N ASN A 72 -8.13 7.02 -6.10
CA ASN A 72 -9.37 7.58 -6.62
C ASN A 72 -9.24 9.10 -6.44
N GLY A 73 -9.06 9.80 -7.57
CA GLY A 73 -9.07 11.26 -7.59
C GLY A 73 -10.39 11.78 -7.04
N ILE A 74 -10.30 12.89 -6.32
CA ILE A 74 -11.43 13.74 -5.92
C ILE A 74 -12.17 14.19 -7.18
#